data_AF-A0A4T0WZL7-F1
#
_entry.id   AF-A0A4T0WZL7-F1
#
_cell.length_a   1.000
_cell.length_b   1.000
_cell.length_c   1.000
_cell.angle_alpha   90.00
_cell.angle_beta   90.00
_cell.angle_gamma   90.00
#
_symmetry.space_group_name_H-M   'P 1'
#
loop_
_entity.id
_entity.type
_entity.pdbx_description
1 polymer ?
#
loop_
_entity_poly.entity_id
_entity_poly.type
_entity_poly.pdbx_seq_one_letter_code
_entity_poly.pdbx_strand_id
1 'polypeptide(L)'
;MSTSTSIDDHDVKLDSVIENDDLISIANLIDSLPSNHHTISPLTFLKNNNSLNSETETNILLILNQKINIHPLLFKNIWNSSTLRICADGGLDRLNEYNDSYIPDYVVGDLDSVTNRNLNFYSSIGTNIILQSSQFYMDFTKAVSVAKVHLVNKNFLINLPDTIDSVEKYVDSIDFPKINDSLKFLILGGIGGRFDQTLQIISQVYQNSIIDNTIQFALLNSEHNEIIHFLKKGINFINYPKFNENNELEIFGNITTKSKPNLRNVGILPLTSPAIISTNGLKWDVINWSTSITTKVSSSNLQVAKEGFIIETNQPIFINLEL
;
A
#
# COMPACT_ATOMS: atom_id res chain seq x y z
N MET A 1 -62.64 5.43 -14.71
CA MET A 1 -61.52 4.50 -14.49
C MET A 1 -60.30 5.35 -14.16
N SER A 2 -60.08 5.55 -12.86
CA SER A 2 -58.92 6.24 -12.29
C SER A 2 -57.80 5.22 -12.12
N THR A 3 -56.76 5.30 -12.93
CA THR A 3 -55.54 4.52 -12.71
C THR A 3 -54.62 5.32 -11.81
N SER A 4 -54.60 4.94 -10.53
CA SER A 4 -53.55 5.27 -9.57
C SER A 4 -52.28 4.49 -9.95
N THR A 5 -51.26 5.18 -10.45
CA THR A 5 -49.89 4.65 -10.41
C THR A 5 -49.27 5.10 -9.09
N SER A 6 -49.20 4.15 -8.15
CA SER A 6 -48.35 4.22 -6.97
C SER A 6 -46.91 4.37 -7.45
N ILE A 7 -46.33 5.53 -7.17
CA ILE A 7 -44.89 5.74 -7.26
C ILE A 7 -44.32 5.03 -6.03
N ASP A 8 -43.55 3.97 -6.26
CA ASP A 8 -42.77 3.32 -5.22
C ASP A 8 -41.79 4.34 -4.62
N ASP A 9 -41.99 4.65 -3.33
CA ASP A 9 -41.00 5.34 -2.49
C ASP A 9 -39.76 4.45 -2.39
N HIS A 10 -38.83 4.61 -3.33
CA HIS A 10 -37.44 4.31 -3.05
C HIS A 10 -36.95 5.34 -2.04
N ASP A 11 -36.81 4.93 -0.78
CA ASP A 11 -36.11 5.65 0.28
C ASP A 11 -34.71 6.05 -0.24
N VAL A 12 -34.61 7.24 -0.84
CA VAL A 12 -33.35 7.84 -1.25
C VAL A 12 -32.66 8.22 0.06
N LYS A 13 -31.76 7.35 0.55
CA LYS A 13 -30.90 7.71 1.68
C LYS A 13 -30.12 8.96 1.31
N LEU A 14 -30.52 10.10 1.88
CA LEU A 14 -29.89 11.40 1.67
C LEU A 14 -28.40 11.33 2.05
N ASP A 15 -27.54 11.91 1.22
CA ASP A 15 -26.13 12.07 1.57
C ASP A 15 -26.03 13.06 2.74
N SER A 16 -25.22 12.72 3.75
CA SER A 16 -24.98 13.62 4.87
C SER A 16 -23.53 13.58 5.31
N VAL A 17 -23.10 14.68 5.93
CA VAL A 17 -21.79 14.84 6.55
C VAL A 17 -22.02 15.18 8.01
N ILE A 18 -21.33 14.48 8.90
CA ILE A 18 -21.39 14.63 10.35
C ILE A 18 -20.01 15.10 10.80
N GLU A 19 -19.95 16.27 11.42
CA GLU A 19 -18.72 16.73 12.07
C GLU A 19 -18.65 16.17 13.49
N ASN A 20 -17.64 15.33 13.74
CA ASN A 20 -17.39 14.73 15.04
C ASN A 20 -16.51 15.62 15.93
N ASP A 21 -16.49 15.33 17.23
CA ASP A 21 -15.47 15.87 18.12
C ASP A 21 -14.07 15.36 17.74
N ASP A 22 -13.03 16.09 18.15
CA ASP A 22 -11.64 15.73 17.84
C ASP A 22 -11.19 14.43 18.52
N LEU A 23 -11.98 13.89 19.45
CA LEU A 23 -11.72 12.62 20.11
C LEU A 23 -13.02 11.85 20.37
N ILE A 24 -13.21 10.74 19.66
CA ILE A 24 -14.34 9.83 19.87
C ILE A 24 -13.85 8.39 20.06
N SER A 25 -14.77 7.47 20.32
CA SER A 25 -14.51 6.03 20.33
C SER A 25 -15.54 5.32 19.45
N ILE A 26 -15.07 4.36 18.67
CA ILE A 26 -15.90 3.50 17.82
C ILE A 26 -15.83 2.03 18.23
N ALA A 27 -15.35 1.72 19.44
CA ALA A 27 -15.14 0.36 19.91
C ALA A 27 -16.38 -0.55 19.73
N ASN A 28 -17.57 -0.05 20.12
CA ASN A 28 -18.82 -0.80 19.96
C ASN A 28 -19.15 -1.11 18.49
N LEU A 29 -18.79 -0.22 17.55
CA LEU A 29 -18.98 -0.48 16.12
C LEU A 29 -18.01 -1.56 15.63
N ILE A 30 -16.76 -1.50 16.07
CA ILE A 30 -15.73 -2.51 15.76
C ILE A 30 -16.16 -3.89 16.25
N ASP A 31 -16.66 -4.00 17.48
CA ASP A 31 -17.14 -5.26 18.06
C ASP A 31 -18.34 -5.85 17.31
N SER A 32 -19.09 -4.99 16.60
CA SER A 32 -20.26 -5.37 15.80
C SER A 32 -19.96 -5.60 14.31
N LEU A 33 -18.71 -5.46 13.88
CA LEU A 33 -18.34 -5.64 12.47
C LEU A 33 -18.65 -7.06 12.00
N PRO A 34 -19.18 -7.22 10.77
CA PRO A 34 -19.49 -8.54 10.23
C PRO A 34 -18.21 -9.32 9.96
N SER A 35 -18.27 -10.65 10.01
CA SER A 35 -17.09 -11.52 9.86
C SER A 35 -16.36 -11.40 8.52
N ASN A 36 -17.02 -10.86 7.49
CA ASN A 36 -16.47 -10.67 6.15
C ASN A 36 -15.89 -9.25 5.92
N HIS A 37 -15.77 -8.42 6.96
CA HIS A 37 -15.10 -7.12 6.84
C HIS A 37 -13.61 -7.29 6.50
N HIS A 38 -13.02 -6.28 5.89
CA HIS A 38 -11.60 -6.21 5.62
C HIS A 38 -10.91 -5.45 6.75
N THR A 39 -9.87 -6.01 7.36
CA THR A 39 -9.03 -5.27 8.32
C THR A 39 -7.71 -4.88 7.65
N ILE A 40 -7.37 -3.60 7.73
CA ILE A 40 -6.10 -3.05 7.26
C ILE A 40 -5.38 -2.46 8.46
N SER A 41 -4.14 -2.90 8.69
CA SER A 41 -3.29 -2.40 9.76
C SER A 41 -2.05 -1.74 9.15
N PRO A 42 -2.09 -0.45 8.76
CA PRO A 42 -1.01 0.21 8.03
C PRO A 42 0.36 0.12 8.72
N LEU A 43 0.35 0.07 10.05
CA LEU A 43 1.54 0.06 10.88
C LEU A 43 2.21 -1.32 10.99
N THR A 44 1.57 -2.41 10.55
CA THR A 44 2.21 -3.74 10.64
C THR A 44 3.44 -3.85 9.75
N PHE A 45 3.50 -3.05 8.69
CA PHE A 45 4.69 -2.89 7.85
C PHE A 45 5.86 -2.19 8.56
N LEU A 46 5.63 -1.60 9.73
CA LEU A 46 6.58 -0.73 10.43
C LEU A 46 7.00 -1.28 11.79
N LYS A 47 6.45 -2.42 12.22
CA LYS A 47 6.74 -3.02 13.52
C LYS A 47 7.58 -4.28 13.35
N ASN A 48 8.59 -4.41 14.19
CA ASN A 48 9.38 -5.63 14.28
C ASN A 48 8.50 -6.70 14.93
N ASN A 49 7.94 -7.62 14.14
CA ASN A 49 7.12 -8.70 14.64
C ASN A 49 7.99 -9.72 15.40
N ASN A 50 8.29 -9.44 16.67
CA ASN A 50 8.72 -10.47 17.63
C ASN A 50 7.53 -11.28 18.17
N SER A 51 6.29 -10.93 17.80
CA SER A 51 5.09 -11.70 18.09
C SER A 51 4.70 -12.50 16.87
N LEU A 52 4.95 -13.81 16.93
CA LEU A 52 4.32 -14.89 16.14
C LEU A 52 3.71 -14.38 14.83
N ASN A 53 4.53 -14.21 13.79
CA ASN A 53 3.99 -14.24 12.43
C ASN A 53 3.16 -15.53 12.36
N SER A 54 1.88 -15.44 11.98
CA SER A 54 1.26 -16.62 11.39
C SER A 54 2.20 -17.07 10.28
N GLU A 55 2.49 -18.37 10.16
CA GLU A 55 3.42 -18.96 9.17
C GLU A 55 3.03 -18.67 7.70
N THR A 56 2.09 -17.74 7.48
CA THR A 56 1.31 -17.47 6.28
C THR A 56 1.33 -15.99 5.87
N GLU A 57 2.36 -15.20 6.18
CA GLU A 57 2.48 -13.83 5.68
C GLU A 57 3.92 -13.52 5.25
N THR A 58 4.09 -12.98 4.04
CA THR A 58 5.38 -12.54 3.50
C THR A 58 5.39 -11.04 3.31
N ASN A 59 6.27 -10.35 4.04
CA ASN A 59 6.46 -8.90 3.93
C ASN A 59 7.57 -8.58 2.93
N ILE A 60 7.24 -7.85 1.88
CA ILE A 60 8.14 -7.55 0.76
C ILE A 60 8.41 -6.05 0.74
N LEU A 61 9.68 -5.66 0.82
CA LEU A 61 10.13 -4.29 0.59
C LEU A 61 10.52 -4.13 -0.88
N LEU A 62 9.85 -3.24 -1.60
CA LEU A 62 10.15 -2.92 -2.99
C LEU A 62 10.62 -1.47 -3.07
N ILE A 63 11.87 -1.25 -3.49
CA ILE A 63 12.49 0.08 -3.58
C ILE A 63 12.57 0.50 -5.05
N LEU A 64 11.86 1.56 -5.42
CA LEU A 64 11.85 2.16 -6.75
C LEU A 64 12.93 3.24 -6.89
N ASN A 65 13.15 3.71 -8.12
CA ASN A 65 14.14 4.74 -8.46
C ASN A 65 13.68 6.16 -8.06
N GLN A 66 13.55 6.41 -6.76
CA GLN A 66 13.32 7.72 -6.17
C GLN A 66 14.16 7.89 -4.90
N LYS A 67 14.56 9.12 -4.59
CA LYS A 67 15.34 9.42 -3.39
C LYS A 67 14.60 8.93 -2.13
N ILE A 68 15.33 8.22 -1.27
CA ILE A 68 14.83 7.76 0.02
C ILE A 68 15.05 8.88 1.04
N ASN A 69 13.96 9.51 1.47
CA ASN A 69 13.93 10.57 2.47
C ASN A 69 13.12 10.14 3.70
N ILE A 70 13.48 8.98 4.26
CA ILE A 70 12.80 8.38 5.41
C ILE A 70 13.72 8.42 6.62
N HIS A 71 13.15 8.67 7.80
CA HIS A 71 13.91 8.68 9.03
C HIS A 71 14.64 7.34 9.27
N PRO A 72 15.92 7.32 9.70
CA PRO A 72 16.71 6.10 9.83
C PRO A 72 16.09 5.01 10.72
N LEU A 73 15.40 5.39 11.80
CA LEU A 73 14.72 4.42 12.66
C LEU A 73 13.56 3.73 11.93
N LEU A 74 12.74 4.51 11.22
CA LEU A 74 11.61 4.00 10.44
C LEU A 74 12.09 3.09 9.32
N PHE A 75 13.13 3.50 8.57
CA PHE A 75 13.72 2.65 7.53
C PHE A 75 14.28 1.35 8.10
N LYS A 76 14.99 1.40 9.23
CA LYS A 76 15.49 0.20 9.92
C LYS A 76 14.36 -0.73 10.33
N ASN A 77 13.25 -0.20 10.84
CA ASN A 77 12.09 -1.01 11.23
C ASN A 77 11.44 -1.69 10.00
N ILE A 78 11.24 -0.92 8.92
CA ILE A 78 10.78 -1.43 7.62
C ILE A 78 11.69 -2.57 7.16
N TRP A 79 13.00 -2.31 7.05
CA TRP A 79 13.98 -3.29 6.56
C TRP A 79 13.95 -4.62 7.34
N ASN A 80 13.89 -4.53 8.68
CA ASN A 80 13.89 -5.70 9.55
C ASN A 80 12.56 -6.48 9.52
N SER A 81 11.44 -5.79 9.30
CA SER A 81 10.12 -6.41 9.16
C SER A 81 9.89 -7.11 7.82
N SER A 82 10.69 -6.77 6.79
CA SER A 82 10.60 -7.35 5.45
C SER A 82 11.39 -8.65 5.35
N THR A 83 10.74 -9.70 4.89
CA THR A 83 11.32 -11.02 4.64
C THR A 83 11.99 -11.12 3.27
N LEU A 84 11.61 -10.25 2.34
CA LEU A 84 12.19 -10.13 1.00
C LEU A 84 12.39 -8.66 0.65
N ARG A 85 13.57 -8.28 0.17
CA ARG A 85 13.89 -6.90 -0.25
C ARG A 85 14.33 -6.89 -1.72
N ILE A 86 13.67 -6.07 -2.52
CA ILE A 86 13.88 -5.97 -3.96
C ILE A 86 14.12 -4.51 -4.33
N CYS A 87 15.21 -4.24 -5.04
CA CYS A 87 15.45 -2.97 -5.70
C CYS A 87 15.03 -3.08 -7.17
N ALA A 88 14.18 -2.16 -7.63
CA ALA A 88 13.81 -2.05 -9.03
C ALA A 88 14.79 -1.12 -9.74
N ASP A 89 15.66 -1.69 -10.56
CA ASP A 89 16.70 -1.02 -11.33
C ASP A 89 17.44 0.07 -10.50
N GLY A 90 17.28 1.34 -10.86
CA GLY A 90 17.91 2.48 -10.19
C GLY A 90 17.55 2.62 -8.71
N GLY A 91 16.54 1.91 -8.21
CA GLY A 91 16.26 1.77 -6.78
C GLY A 91 17.46 1.23 -5.98
N LEU A 92 18.38 0.48 -6.60
CA LEU A 92 19.62 0.04 -5.95
C LEU A 92 20.53 1.23 -5.63
N ASP A 93 20.70 2.15 -6.59
CA ASP A 93 21.52 3.34 -6.38
C ASP A 93 20.92 4.22 -5.27
N ARG A 94 19.58 4.31 -5.20
CA ARG A 94 18.88 5.04 -4.13
C ARG A 94 19.10 4.42 -2.76
N LEU A 95 19.10 3.09 -2.67
CA LEU A 95 19.43 2.38 -1.44
C LEU A 95 20.88 2.65 -1.03
N ASN A 96 21.82 2.54 -1.96
CA ASN A 96 23.25 2.80 -1.70
C ASN A 96 23.51 4.25 -1.29
N GLU A 97 22.89 5.22 -1.96
CA GLU A 97 22.95 6.65 -1.61
C GLU A 97 22.38 6.92 -0.20
N TYR A 98 21.35 6.19 0.19
CA TYR A 98 20.75 6.29 1.52
C TYR A 98 21.67 5.70 2.59
N ASN A 99 22.08 4.44 2.42
CA ASN A 99 22.99 3.73 3.31
C ASN A 99 23.44 2.41 2.65
N ASP A 100 24.75 2.28 2.41
CA ASP A 100 25.39 1.14 1.72
C ASP A 100 25.48 -0.15 2.54
N SER A 101 25.11 -0.13 3.83
CA SER A 101 25.08 -1.32 4.68
C SER A 101 23.86 -2.23 4.45
N TYR A 102 22.84 -1.74 3.74
CA TYR A 102 21.64 -2.50 3.45
C TYR A 102 21.77 -3.28 2.14
N ILE A 103 21.71 -4.61 2.22
CA ILE A 103 21.93 -5.53 1.09
C ILE A 103 20.60 -6.13 0.63
N PRO A 104 20.06 -5.76 -0.55
CA PRO A 104 18.80 -6.32 -1.03
C PRO A 104 19.00 -7.75 -1.53
N ASP A 105 17.93 -8.55 -1.50
CA ASP A 105 17.95 -9.93 -1.98
C ASP A 105 18.03 -9.98 -3.51
N TYR A 106 17.32 -9.06 -4.17
CA TYR A 106 17.23 -8.95 -5.62
C TYR A 106 17.38 -7.52 -6.12
N VAL A 107 18.00 -7.38 -7.29
CA VAL A 107 17.90 -6.21 -8.15
C VAL A 107 17.33 -6.66 -9.48
N VAL A 108 16.28 -5.99 -9.97
CA VAL A 108 15.60 -6.37 -11.20
C VAL A 108 15.19 -5.16 -12.02
N GLY A 109 15.32 -5.27 -13.33
CA GLY A 109 14.91 -4.25 -14.29
C GLY A 109 15.55 -4.52 -15.65
N ASP A 110 15.44 -3.57 -16.58
CA ASP A 110 16.30 -3.56 -17.77
C ASP A 110 17.73 -3.06 -17.47
N LEU A 111 17.95 -2.58 -16.25
CA LEU A 111 19.24 -2.19 -15.68
C LEU A 111 19.87 -0.98 -16.39
N ASP A 112 19.03 -0.07 -16.90
CA ASP A 112 19.46 1.13 -17.61
C ASP A 112 19.71 2.33 -16.70
N SER A 113 19.11 2.31 -15.50
CA SER A 113 19.17 3.41 -14.54
C SER A 113 20.18 3.18 -13.43
N VAL A 114 20.45 1.93 -13.06
CA VAL A 114 21.42 1.54 -12.04
C VAL A 114 22.86 1.63 -12.53
N THR A 115 23.77 2.10 -11.68
CA THR A 115 25.19 2.15 -12.01
C THR A 115 25.85 0.76 -12.03
N ASN A 116 26.68 0.51 -13.04
CA ASN A 116 27.52 -0.70 -13.13
C ASN A 116 28.41 -0.91 -11.89
N ARG A 117 28.85 0.18 -11.25
CA ARG A 117 29.63 0.11 -10.00
C ARG A 117 28.82 -0.59 -8.90
N ASN A 118 27.58 -0.15 -8.68
CA ASN A 118 26.74 -0.70 -7.63
C ASN A 118 26.25 -2.11 -7.99
N LEU A 119 25.89 -2.37 -9.25
CA LEU A 119 25.58 -3.73 -9.70
C LEU A 119 26.71 -4.72 -9.36
N ASN A 120 27.95 -4.38 -9.73
CA ASN A 120 29.10 -5.25 -9.47
C ASN A 120 29.37 -5.42 -7.97
N PHE A 121 29.28 -4.35 -7.20
CA PHE A 121 29.48 -4.39 -5.76
C PHE A 121 28.44 -5.27 -5.06
N TYR A 122 27.15 -5.00 -5.27
CA TYR A 122 26.06 -5.74 -4.62
C TYR A 122 25.99 -7.20 -5.08
N SER A 123 26.27 -7.48 -6.35
CA SER A 123 26.43 -8.85 -6.85
C SER A 123 27.54 -9.60 -6.11
N SER A 124 28.69 -8.95 -5.87
CA SER A 124 29.83 -9.57 -5.18
C SER A 124 29.57 -9.93 -3.71
N ILE A 125 28.56 -9.32 -3.09
CA ILE A 125 28.18 -9.53 -1.69
C ILE A 125 26.84 -10.28 -1.52
N GLY A 126 26.32 -10.85 -2.61
CA GLY A 126 25.23 -11.84 -2.57
C GLY A 126 23.86 -11.37 -3.06
N THR A 127 23.73 -10.14 -3.56
CA THR A 127 22.48 -9.69 -4.21
C THR A 127 22.31 -10.38 -5.57
N ASN A 128 21.12 -10.94 -5.83
CA ASN A 128 20.81 -11.59 -7.10
C ASN A 128 20.39 -10.55 -8.15
N ILE A 129 21.11 -10.49 -9.27
CA ILE A 129 20.81 -9.55 -10.36
C ILE A 129 19.95 -10.25 -11.43
N ILE A 130 18.76 -9.73 -11.68
CA ILE A 130 17.77 -10.28 -12.61
C ILE A 130 17.55 -9.27 -13.75
N LEU A 131 18.21 -9.48 -14.89
CA LEU A 131 18.01 -8.65 -16.08
C LEU A 131 16.72 -9.07 -16.80
N GLN A 132 15.79 -8.13 -17.00
CA GLN A 132 14.59 -8.26 -17.84
C GLN A 132 14.48 -7.01 -18.74
N SER A 133 14.93 -7.12 -19.98
CA SER A 133 15.07 -5.99 -20.93
C SER A 133 13.78 -5.59 -21.64
N SER A 134 12.67 -6.29 -21.39
CA SER A 134 11.38 -5.97 -21.99
C SER A 134 10.94 -4.55 -21.67
N GLN A 135 10.50 -3.87 -22.73
CA GLN A 135 9.93 -2.52 -22.69
C GLN A 135 8.40 -2.53 -22.54
N PHE A 136 7.80 -3.73 -22.49
CA PHE A 136 6.36 -3.89 -22.24
C PHE A 136 6.02 -3.93 -20.74
N TYR A 137 7.02 -4.19 -19.89
CA TYR A 137 6.87 -4.24 -18.45
C TYR A 137 7.75 -3.19 -17.80
N MET A 138 7.21 -2.46 -16.83
CA MET A 138 7.99 -1.52 -16.04
C MET A 138 8.72 -2.25 -14.91
N ASP A 139 9.75 -1.64 -14.33
CA ASP A 139 10.54 -2.29 -13.26
C ASP A 139 9.71 -2.59 -12.00
N PHE A 140 8.66 -1.82 -11.75
CA PHE A 140 7.66 -2.18 -10.73
C PHE A 140 7.04 -3.56 -10.99
N THR A 141 6.55 -3.79 -12.22
CA THR A 141 5.93 -5.05 -12.61
C THR A 141 6.93 -6.19 -12.57
N LYS A 142 8.16 -5.95 -13.07
CA LYS A 142 9.25 -6.93 -13.01
C LYS A 142 9.59 -7.32 -11.57
N ALA A 143 9.64 -6.36 -10.66
CA ALA A 143 9.89 -6.59 -9.23
C ALA A 143 8.76 -7.38 -8.54
N VAL A 144 7.50 -7.08 -8.84
CA VAL A 144 6.37 -7.88 -8.35
C VAL A 144 6.44 -9.32 -8.87
N SER A 145 6.79 -9.50 -10.16
CA SER A 145 6.97 -10.82 -10.76
C SER A 145 8.10 -11.61 -10.12
N VAL A 146 9.27 -10.99 -9.88
CA VAL A 146 10.37 -11.63 -9.15
C VAL A 146 9.96 -12.06 -7.75
N ALA A 147 9.24 -11.22 -7.00
CA ALA A 147 8.76 -11.57 -5.67
C ALA A 147 7.82 -12.79 -5.70
N LYS A 148 6.89 -12.79 -6.65
CA LYS A 148 5.99 -13.91 -6.93
C LYS A 148 6.77 -15.19 -7.22
N VAL A 149 7.68 -15.17 -8.19
CA VAL A 149 8.49 -16.34 -8.58
C VAL A 149 9.39 -16.83 -7.45
N HIS A 150 9.96 -15.93 -6.65
CA HIS A 150 10.79 -16.29 -5.49
C HIS A 150 10.07 -17.26 -4.56
N LEU A 151 8.77 -17.03 -4.32
CA LEU A 151 7.99 -17.80 -3.37
C LEU A 151 7.53 -19.16 -3.92
N VAL A 152 7.27 -19.26 -5.22
CA VAL A 152 6.74 -20.49 -5.83
C VAL A 152 7.83 -21.36 -6.45
N ASN A 153 8.88 -20.76 -7.02
CA ASN A 153 9.94 -21.46 -7.72
C ASN A 153 11.22 -20.62 -7.79
N LYS A 154 11.88 -20.43 -6.64
CA LYS A 154 13.14 -19.69 -6.55
C LYS A 154 14.21 -20.16 -7.55
N ASN A 155 14.24 -21.45 -7.90
CA ASN A 155 15.19 -22.01 -8.86
C ASN A 155 15.00 -21.47 -10.28
N PHE A 156 13.79 -21.04 -10.65
CA PHE A 156 13.54 -20.39 -11.93
C PHE A 156 14.32 -19.08 -12.06
N LEU A 157 14.44 -18.29 -10.99
CA LEU A 157 15.20 -17.04 -10.98
C LEU A 157 16.72 -17.25 -11.12
N ILE A 158 17.21 -18.46 -10.83
CA ILE A 158 18.63 -18.81 -10.98
C ILE A 158 18.94 -19.22 -12.43
N ASN A 159 17.98 -19.88 -13.09
CA ASN A 159 18.14 -20.43 -14.44
C ASN A 159 17.06 -19.87 -15.37
N LEU A 160 17.15 -18.57 -15.64
CA LEU A 160 16.20 -17.87 -16.49
C LEU A 160 16.29 -18.35 -17.95
N PRO A 161 15.17 -18.68 -18.61
CA PRO A 161 15.15 -19.02 -20.03
C PRO A 161 15.67 -17.91 -20.95
N ASP A 162 15.36 -16.65 -20.60
CA ASP A 162 15.83 -15.46 -21.29
C ASP A 162 15.88 -14.26 -20.33
N THR A 163 16.54 -13.20 -20.78
CA THR A 163 16.70 -11.93 -20.03
C THR A 163 15.78 -10.83 -20.56
N ILE A 164 14.70 -11.16 -21.26
CA ILE A 164 13.77 -10.21 -21.87
C ILE A 164 12.52 -10.08 -21.00
N ASP A 165 11.75 -11.16 -20.89
CA ASP A 165 10.44 -11.20 -20.22
C ASP A 165 10.07 -12.59 -19.68
N SER A 166 11.06 -13.49 -19.51
CA SER A 166 10.81 -14.85 -19.05
C SER A 166 10.17 -14.91 -17.66
N VAL A 167 10.46 -13.95 -16.78
CA VAL A 167 9.89 -13.91 -15.42
C VAL A 167 8.41 -13.59 -15.48
N GLU A 168 8.01 -12.56 -16.24
CA GLU A 168 6.61 -12.18 -16.40
C GLU A 168 5.82 -13.27 -17.12
N LYS A 169 6.38 -13.84 -18.20
CA LYS A 169 5.75 -14.98 -18.90
C LYS A 169 5.56 -16.18 -18.00
N TYR A 170 6.50 -16.45 -17.09
CA TYR A 170 6.36 -17.54 -16.14
C TYR A 170 5.20 -17.27 -15.17
N VAL A 171 5.11 -16.05 -14.63
CA VAL A 171 4.00 -15.62 -13.77
C VAL A 171 2.65 -15.74 -14.50
N ASP A 172 2.57 -15.33 -15.77
CA ASP A 172 1.35 -15.43 -16.57
C ASP A 172 0.98 -16.88 -16.94
N SER A 173 1.97 -17.78 -17.00
CA SER A 173 1.77 -19.18 -17.37
C SER A 173 1.28 -20.06 -16.23
N ILE A 174 1.45 -19.61 -15.00
CA ILE A 174 1.05 -20.35 -13.81
C ILE A 174 -0.23 -19.77 -13.26
N ASP A 175 -1.20 -20.63 -12.97
CA ASP A 175 -2.16 -20.31 -11.93
C ASP A 175 -1.34 -20.21 -10.66
N PHE A 176 -1.03 -18.98 -10.25
CA PHE A 176 -0.40 -18.75 -8.97
C PHE A 176 -1.22 -19.54 -7.97
N PRO A 177 -0.65 -20.59 -7.32
CA PRO A 177 -1.39 -21.29 -6.30
C PRO A 177 -1.89 -20.19 -5.37
N LYS A 178 -3.11 -20.33 -4.83
CA LYS A 178 -3.49 -19.52 -3.67
C LYS A 178 -2.38 -19.78 -2.67
N ILE A 179 -1.38 -18.92 -2.64
CA ILE A 179 -0.32 -18.97 -1.67
C ILE A 179 -1.16 -18.84 -0.41
N ASN A 180 -1.14 -19.87 0.44
CA ASN A 180 -1.84 -19.76 1.73
C ASN A 180 -1.30 -18.55 2.51
N ASP A 181 -0.17 -18.02 2.06
CA ASP A 181 0.50 -16.86 2.58
C ASP A 181 0.01 -15.58 1.90
N SER A 182 -0.37 -14.59 2.71
CA SER A 182 -0.64 -13.23 2.21
C SER A 182 0.66 -12.53 1.86
N LEU A 183 0.71 -11.89 0.68
CA LEU A 183 1.85 -11.09 0.24
C LEU A 183 1.60 -9.62 0.55
N LYS A 184 2.50 -9.03 1.32
CA LYS A 184 2.38 -7.64 1.77
C LYS A 184 3.54 -6.84 1.20
N PHE A 185 3.28 -6.10 0.12
CA PHE A 185 4.25 -5.23 -0.51
C PHE A 185 4.24 -3.83 0.12
N LEU A 186 5.33 -3.45 0.77
CA LEU A 186 5.63 -2.06 1.07
C LEU A 186 6.52 -1.50 -0.02
N ILE A 187 6.03 -0.48 -0.71
CA ILE A 187 6.70 0.13 -1.85
C ILE A 187 7.27 1.47 -1.40
N LEU A 188 8.59 1.63 -1.56
CA LEU A 188 9.30 2.89 -1.36
C LEU A 188 9.56 3.56 -2.70
N GLY A 189 9.16 4.81 -2.81
CA GLY A 189 9.24 5.57 -4.05
C GLY A 189 8.08 5.27 -5.00
N GLY A 190 8.04 6.01 -6.12
CA GLY A 190 6.98 5.91 -7.12
C GLY A 190 5.78 6.83 -6.88
N ILE A 191 5.72 7.50 -5.73
CA ILE A 191 4.78 8.59 -5.44
C ILE A 191 5.59 9.88 -5.22
N GLY A 192 5.14 10.99 -5.83
CA GLY A 192 5.82 12.29 -5.73
C GLY A 192 6.94 12.52 -6.76
N GLY A 193 7.25 11.52 -7.59
CA GLY A 193 8.15 11.64 -8.73
C GLY A 193 7.44 12.05 -10.02
N ARG A 194 7.82 11.42 -11.14
CA ARG A 194 7.14 11.57 -12.42
C ARG A 194 5.67 11.16 -12.31
N PHE A 195 4.77 12.06 -12.70
CA PHE A 195 3.33 11.86 -12.53
C PHE A 195 2.79 10.63 -13.30
N ASP A 196 3.31 10.38 -14.50
CA ASP A 196 2.96 9.19 -15.30
C ASP A 196 3.33 7.89 -14.59
N GLN A 197 4.49 7.85 -13.92
CA GLN A 197 4.91 6.68 -13.12
C GLN A 197 4.02 6.49 -11.89
N THR A 198 3.65 7.58 -11.21
CA THR A 198 2.69 7.53 -10.09
C THR A 198 1.36 6.95 -10.53
N LEU A 199 0.78 7.41 -11.64
CA LEU A 199 -0.47 6.86 -12.17
C LEU A 199 -0.33 5.38 -12.57
N GLN A 200 0.80 5.01 -13.17
CA GLN A 200 1.05 3.62 -13.55
C GLN A 200 1.12 2.70 -12.32
N ILE A 201 1.77 3.13 -11.24
CA ILE A 201 1.83 2.35 -9.99
C ILE A 201 0.44 2.20 -9.37
N ILE A 202 -0.36 3.26 -9.32
CA ILE A 202 -1.76 3.19 -8.87
C ILE A 202 -2.55 2.19 -9.71
N SER A 203 -2.39 2.22 -11.04
CA SER A 203 -3.01 1.26 -11.96
C SER A 203 -2.59 -0.18 -11.67
N GLN A 204 -1.30 -0.43 -11.47
CA GLN A 204 -0.77 -1.76 -11.19
C GLN A 204 -1.20 -2.30 -9.81
N VAL A 205 -1.23 -1.44 -8.79
CA VAL A 205 -1.75 -1.78 -7.47
C VAL A 205 -3.24 -2.16 -7.56
N TYR A 206 -4.04 -1.38 -8.29
CA TYR A 206 -5.45 -1.69 -8.52
C TYR A 206 -5.62 -3.05 -9.20
N GLN A 207 -4.93 -3.27 -10.33
CA GLN A 207 -5.05 -4.51 -11.11
C GLN A 207 -4.66 -5.73 -10.27
N ASN A 208 -3.51 -5.70 -9.59
CA ASN A 208 -3.06 -6.82 -8.77
C ASN A 208 -3.98 -7.07 -7.56
N SER A 209 -4.48 -6.01 -6.92
CA SER A 209 -5.36 -6.16 -5.73
C SER A 209 -6.76 -6.68 -6.06
N ILE A 210 -7.22 -6.48 -7.30
CA ILE A 210 -8.50 -7.02 -7.79
C ILE A 210 -8.35 -8.48 -8.25
N ILE A 211 -7.24 -8.79 -8.92
CA ILE A 211 -6.97 -10.14 -9.44
C ILE A 211 -6.66 -11.11 -8.30
N ASP A 212 -5.84 -10.67 -7.34
CA ASP A 212 -5.35 -11.52 -6.27
C ASP A 212 -5.66 -10.93 -4.89
N ASN A 213 -6.60 -11.59 -4.20
CA ASN A 213 -7.03 -11.17 -2.87
C ASN A 213 -6.00 -11.43 -1.77
N THR A 214 -4.96 -12.23 -2.04
CA THR A 214 -3.87 -12.54 -1.08
C THR A 214 -2.79 -11.46 -1.06
N ILE A 215 -2.77 -10.59 -2.08
CA ILE A 215 -1.79 -9.51 -2.21
C ILE A 215 -2.35 -8.22 -1.63
N GLN A 216 -1.55 -7.57 -0.80
CA GLN A 216 -1.80 -6.25 -0.24
C GLN A 216 -0.62 -5.33 -0.58
N PHE A 217 -0.93 -4.14 -1.05
CA PHE A 217 0.06 -3.08 -1.29
C PHE A 217 -0.10 -1.95 -0.29
N ALA A 218 1.04 -1.38 0.08
CA ALA A 218 1.18 -0.15 0.82
C ALA A 218 2.25 0.70 0.12
N LEU A 219 1.90 1.91 -0.28
CA LEU A 219 2.84 2.84 -0.92
C LEU A 219 3.28 3.86 0.11
N LEU A 220 4.56 3.90 0.45
CA LEU A 220 5.12 4.90 1.35
C LEU A 220 5.69 6.05 0.53
N ASN A 221 5.11 7.23 0.70
CA ASN A 221 5.66 8.44 0.12
C ASN A 221 6.86 8.89 0.97
N SER A 222 8.01 9.11 0.32
CA SER A 222 9.23 9.55 1.02
C SER A 222 9.33 11.07 1.15
N GLU A 223 8.59 11.83 0.34
CA GLU A 223 8.62 13.30 0.36
C GLU A 223 7.62 13.87 1.38
N HIS A 224 6.50 13.19 1.54
CA HIS A 224 5.50 13.46 2.57
C HIS A 224 5.37 12.19 3.40
N ASN A 225 5.49 12.27 4.73
CA ASN A 225 5.30 11.11 5.61
C ASN A 225 3.83 10.66 5.54
N GLU A 226 3.49 9.88 4.53
CA GLU A 226 2.17 9.33 4.31
C GLU A 226 2.25 7.94 3.69
N ILE A 227 1.28 7.11 4.03
CA ILE A 227 1.12 5.77 3.48
C ILE A 227 -0.21 5.68 2.74
N ILE A 228 -0.17 5.10 1.55
CA ILE A 228 -1.34 4.93 0.69
C ILE A 228 -1.71 3.45 0.64
N HIS A 229 -2.99 3.17 0.84
CA HIS A 229 -3.55 1.82 0.80
C HIS A 229 -4.72 1.72 -0.17
N PHE A 230 -4.92 0.51 -0.67
CA PHE A 230 -6.08 0.11 -1.45
C PHE A 230 -7.14 -0.51 -0.54
N LEU A 231 -8.38 -0.03 -0.64
CA LEU A 231 -9.56 -0.57 0.04
C LEU A 231 -10.41 -1.36 -0.93
N LYS A 232 -10.86 -2.53 -0.50
CA LYS A 232 -11.76 -3.38 -1.28
C LYS A 232 -13.20 -2.88 -1.13
N LYS A 233 -14.06 -3.29 -2.06
CA LYS A 233 -15.51 -3.12 -1.93
C LYS A 233 -16.00 -3.82 -0.66
N GLY A 234 -16.84 -3.15 0.11
CA GLY A 234 -17.41 -3.63 1.36
C GLY A 234 -16.98 -2.79 2.54
N ILE A 235 -17.03 -3.37 3.73
CA ILE A 235 -16.66 -2.72 4.98
C ILE A 235 -15.17 -2.92 5.24
N ASN A 236 -14.43 -1.82 5.37
CA ASN A 236 -13.01 -1.82 5.69
C ASN A 236 -12.82 -1.16 7.05
N PHE A 237 -12.23 -1.90 7.99
CA PHE A 237 -11.72 -1.34 9.24
C PHE A 237 -10.22 -1.04 9.09
N ILE A 238 -9.87 0.22 9.31
CA ILE A 238 -8.50 0.69 9.29
C ILE A 238 -8.03 0.81 10.74
N ASN A 239 -7.24 -0.16 11.18
CA ASN A 239 -6.58 -0.20 12.48
C ASN A 239 -5.40 0.79 12.50
N TYR A 240 -5.74 2.06 12.62
CA TYR A 240 -4.82 3.19 12.67
C TYR A 240 -5.11 4.02 13.92
N PRO A 241 -4.66 3.53 15.10
CA PRO A 241 -5.02 4.14 16.37
C PRO A 241 -4.36 5.51 16.53
N LYS A 242 -4.88 6.32 17.47
CA LYS A 242 -4.21 7.57 17.83
C LYS A 242 -2.83 7.31 18.44
N PHE A 243 -1.87 8.15 18.06
CA PHE A 243 -0.52 8.12 18.58
C PHE A 243 -0.35 9.14 19.71
N ASN A 244 0.40 8.76 20.73
CA ASN A 244 1.05 9.70 21.65
C ASN A 244 2.51 9.93 21.23
N GLU A 245 3.17 10.93 21.81
CA GLU A 245 4.55 11.29 21.49
C GLU A 245 5.53 10.11 21.61
N ASN A 246 5.35 9.25 22.61
CA ASN A 246 6.21 8.07 22.79
C ASN A 246 6.06 7.07 21.64
N ASN A 247 4.82 6.78 21.22
CA ASN A 247 4.58 5.89 20.09
C ASN A 247 5.07 6.48 18.76
N GLU A 248 5.00 7.80 18.59
CA GLU A 248 5.56 8.44 17.39
C GLU A 248 7.08 8.33 17.32
N LEU A 249 7.75 8.61 18.43
CA LEU A 249 9.20 8.45 18.53
C LEU A 249 9.64 7.00 18.32
N GLU A 250 8.87 6.03 18.82
CA GLU A 250 9.18 4.61 18.66
C GLU A 250 9.03 4.15 17.21
N ILE A 251 7.94 4.54 16.54
CA ILE A 251 7.59 4.04 15.20
C ILE A 251 8.32 4.85 14.12
N PHE A 252 8.25 6.18 14.19
CA PHE A 252 8.73 7.09 13.15
C PHE A 252 10.14 7.62 13.46
N GLY A 253 10.54 7.63 14.74
CA GLY A 253 11.84 8.16 15.19
C GLY A 253 11.88 9.67 15.37
N ASN A 254 10.76 10.35 15.15
CA ASN A 254 10.57 11.76 15.39
C ASN A 254 9.14 12.03 15.89
N ILE A 255 8.97 13.11 16.64
CA ILE A 255 7.64 13.65 16.92
C ILE A 255 7.20 14.41 15.68
N THR A 256 6.05 14.06 15.14
CA THR A 256 5.58 14.68 13.90
C THR A 256 5.00 16.07 14.20
N THR A 257 5.51 17.10 13.52
CA THR A 257 4.96 18.46 13.63
C THR A 257 3.70 18.55 12.79
N LYS A 258 2.55 18.45 13.43
CA LYS A 258 1.24 18.37 12.74
C LYS A 258 0.66 19.74 12.45
N SER A 259 -0.11 19.82 11.38
CA SER A 259 -0.97 20.97 11.08
C SER A 259 -2.09 21.15 12.12
N LYS A 260 -2.55 20.06 12.75
CA LYS A 260 -3.41 20.06 13.94
C LYS A 260 -2.88 19.12 15.03
N PRO A 261 -2.72 19.58 16.29
CA PRO A 261 -2.20 18.74 17.36
C PRO A 261 -3.01 17.43 17.52
N ASN A 262 -2.31 16.30 17.57
CA ASN A 262 -2.89 14.96 17.82
C ASN A 262 -3.93 14.44 16.80
N LEU A 263 -4.01 15.03 15.61
CA LEU A 263 -4.88 14.57 14.52
C LEU A 263 -4.04 14.23 13.29
N ARG A 264 -4.39 13.16 12.59
CA ARG A 264 -3.72 12.72 11.36
C ARG A 264 -4.62 12.96 10.16
N ASN A 265 -4.07 13.50 9.09
CA ASN A 265 -4.81 13.66 7.85
C ASN A 265 -5.14 12.30 7.22
N VAL A 266 -6.36 12.20 6.71
CA VAL A 266 -6.89 11.07 5.96
C VAL A 266 -7.52 11.62 4.68
N GLY A 267 -7.14 11.07 3.53
CA GLY A 267 -7.84 11.29 2.27
C GLY A 267 -8.50 10.02 1.77
N ILE A 268 -9.68 10.15 1.17
CA ILE A 268 -10.42 9.06 0.52
C ILE A 268 -10.49 9.39 -0.97
N LEU A 269 -9.85 8.55 -1.79
CA LEU A 269 -9.43 8.86 -3.15
C LEU A 269 -10.09 7.88 -4.15
N PRO A 270 -11.22 8.26 -4.78
CA PRO A 270 -11.91 7.45 -5.79
C PRO A 270 -11.22 7.57 -7.16
N LEU A 271 -10.01 7.02 -7.27
CA LEU A 271 -9.14 7.20 -8.45
C LEU A 271 -9.59 6.39 -9.67
N THR A 272 -10.36 5.31 -9.48
CA THR A 272 -10.69 4.36 -10.56
C THR A 272 -12.13 4.46 -11.05
N SER A 273 -13.08 4.62 -10.13
CA SER A 273 -14.50 4.70 -10.44
C SER A 273 -15.24 5.55 -9.40
N PRO A 274 -16.37 6.17 -9.76
CA PRO A 274 -17.25 6.78 -8.77
C PRO A 274 -17.70 5.77 -7.73
N ALA A 275 -17.70 6.16 -6.46
CA ALA A 275 -18.05 5.32 -5.32
C ALA A 275 -19.12 6.00 -4.44
N ILE A 276 -19.76 5.20 -3.61
CA ILE A 276 -20.61 5.62 -2.50
C ILE A 276 -19.94 5.11 -1.23
N ILE A 277 -19.66 6.03 -0.32
CA ILE A 277 -18.95 5.73 0.94
C ILE A 277 -19.79 6.09 2.17
N SER A 278 -19.60 5.32 3.23
CA SER A 278 -20.02 5.67 4.59
C SER A 278 -18.83 5.48 5.53
N THR A 279 -18.65 6.39 6.48
CA THR A 279 -17.49 6.35 7.38
C THR A 279 -17.89 6.47 8.83
N ASN A 280 -17.06 5.89 9.71
CA ASN A 280 -17.15 6.07 11.15
C ASN A 280 -15.75 6.26 11.74
N GLY A 281 -15.53 7.33 12.50
CA GLY A 281 -14.26 7.59 13.17
C GLY A 281 -13.41 8.70 12.56
N LEU A 282 -13.91 9.38 11.52
CA LEU A 282 -13.28 10.54 10.90
C LEU A 282 -13.90 11.86 11.40
N LYS A 283 -13.18 12.97 11.28
CA LYS A 283 -13.67 14.28 11.72
C LYS A 283 -14.92 14.69 10.96
N TRP A 284 -14.93 14.45 9.66
CA TRP A 284 -16.11 14.59 8.82
C TRP A 284 -16.52 13.20 8.37
N ASP A 285 -17.34 12.55 9.18
CA ASP A 285 -17.95 11.28 8.80
C ASP A 285 -19.04 11.52 7.76
N VAL A 286 -19.23 10.55 6.86
CA VAL A 286 -20.21 10.66 5.79
C VAL A 286 -21.13 9.44 5.76
N ILE A 287 -22.35 9.62 5.25
CA ILE A 287 -23.35 8.54 5.12
C ILE A 287 -23.86 8.52 3.68
N ASN A 288 -23.72 7.37 3.00
CA ASN A 288 -24.09 7.15 1.60
C ASN A 288 -23.62 8.26 0.65
N TRP A 289 -22.41 8.76 0.88
CA TRP A 289 -21.91 9.94 0.20
C TRP A 289 -21.22 9.58 -1.11
N SER A 290 -21.70 10.16 -2.19
CA SER A 290 -21.13 9.93 -3.52
C SER A 290 -19.80 10.67 -3.68
N THR A 291 -18.79 9.96 -4.17
CA THR A 291 -17.44 10.49 -4.38
C THR A 291 -16.88 10.07 -5.73
N SER A 292 -16.24 10.99 -6.44
CA SER A 292 -15.50 10.71 -7.68
C SER A 292 -14.47 11.80 -7.93
N ILE A 293 -13.45 11.51 -8.75
CA ILE A 293 -12.48 12.52 -9.19
C ILE A 293 -13.11 13.72 -9.91
N THR A 294 -14.32 13.54 -10.46
CA THR A 294 -15.08 14.57 -11.19
C THR A 294 -16.07 15.34 -10.33
N THR A 295 -16.26 14.95 -9.06
CA THR A 295 -17.27 15.55 -8.17
C THR A 295 -16.67 15.92 -6.82
N LYS A 296 -17.01 15.17 -5.77
CA LYS A 296 -16.58 15.40 -4.40
C LYS A 296 -15.51 14.38 -4.03
N VAL A 297 -14.44 14.84 -3.38
CA VAL A 297 -13.36 14.00 -2.85
C VAL A 297 -13.14 14.40 -1.39
N SER A 298 -13.14 13.43 -0.47
CA SER A 298 -12.83 13.68 0.94
C SER A 298 -11.31 13.84 1.07
N SER A 299 -10.84 15.07 0.94
CA SER A 299 -9.43 15.45 1.17
C SER A 299 -9.31 16.28 2.44
N SER A 300 -8.15 16.21 3.10
CA SER A 300 -7.89 16.89 4.38
C SER A 300 -8.88 16.50 5.50
N ASN A 301 -9.40 15.27 5.47
CA ASN A 301 -10.18 14.72 6.59
C ASN A 301 -9.22 14.33 7.72
N LEU A 302 -9.72 14.03 8.92
CA LEU A 302 -8.87 13.79 10.09
C LEU A 302 -9.32 12.53 10.83
N GLN A 303 -8.37 11.72 11.28
CA GLN A 303 -8.65 10.60 12.17
C GLN A 303 -8.89 11.10 13.60
N VAL A 304 -10.09 10.84 14.14
CA VAL A 304 -10.53 11.32 15.47
C VAL A 304 -10.87 10.20 16.45
N ALA A 305 -11.23 9.01 15.96
CA ALA A 305 -11.54 7.87 16.81
C ALA A 305 -10.28 7.15 17.32
N LYS A 306 -10.23 6.84 18.63
CA LYS A 306 -9.04 6.27 19.29
C LYS A 306 -8.55 4.97 18.66
N GLU A 307 -9.47 4.12 18.23
CA GLU A 307 -9.21 2.75 17.80
C GLU A 307 -8.81 2.63 16.32
N GLY A 308 -9.07 3.66 15.51
CA GLY A 308 -9.01 3.61 14.06
C GLY A 308 -10.30 4.17 13.44
N PHE A 309 -10.60 3.81 12.21
CA PHE A 309 -11.83 4.24 11.54
C PHE A 309 -12.34 3.19 10.56
N ILE A 310 -13.62 3.25 10.24
CA ILE A 310 -14.32 2.34 9.32
C ILE A 310 -14.68 3.12 8.06
N ILE A 311 -14.47 2.48 6.90
CA ILE A 311 -14.94 2.97 5.61
C ILE A 311 -15.68 1.82 4.92
N GLU A 312 -17.00 1.97 4.79
CA GLU A 312 -17.80 1.15 3.89
C GLU A 312 -17.81 1.81 2.51
N THR A 313 -17.53 1.03 1.46
CA THR A 313 -17.52 1.51 0.08
C THR A 313 -18.14 0.49 -0.86
N ASN A 314 -18.94 0.95 -1.83
CA ASN A 314 -19.54 0.08 -2.83
C ASN A 314 -18.59 -0.25 -4.01
N GLN A 315 -17.44 0.42 -4.10
CA GLN A 315 -16.39 0.23 -5.10
C GLN A 315 -15.01 0.21 -4.44
N PRO A 316 -13.99 -0.38 -5.07
CA PRO A 316 -12.62 -0.23 -4.59
C PRO A 316 -12.15 1.23 -4.65
N ILE A 317 -11.40 1.67 -3.64
CA ILE A 317 -10.94 3.06 -3.48
C ILE A 317 -9.53 3.08 -2.88
N PHE A 318 -8.82 4.19 -3.02
CA PHE A 318 -7.56 4.41 -2.33
C PHE A 318 -7.78 5.29 -1.10
N ILE A 319 -6.94 5.13 -0.09
CA ILE A 319 -6.82 6.07 1.03
C ILE A 319 -5.37 6.47 1.21
N ASN A 320 -5.11 7.71 1.61
CA ASN A 320 -3.81 8.13 2.12
C ASN A 320 -3.94 8.49 3.60
N LEU A 321 -2.91 8.14 4.37
CA LEU A 321 -2.82 8.36 5.81
C LEU A 321 -1.51 9.08 6.10
N GLU A 322 -1.59 10.24 6.72
CA GLU A 322 -0.41 10.90 7.27
C GLU A 322 0.18 10.05 8.41
N LEU A 323 1.46 9.73 8.30
CA LEU A 323 2.28 9.01 9.28
C LEU A 323 2.96 9.95 10.27
#